data_AF-A0A3M1AP79-F1
#
_entry.id   AF-A0A3M1AP79-F1
#
_cell.length_a   1.000
_cell.length_b   1.000
_cell.length_c   1.000
_cell.angle_alpha   90.00
_cell.angle_beta   90.00
_cell.angle_gamma   90.00
#
_symmetry.space_group_name_H-M   'P 1'
#
loop_
_entity.id
_entity.type
_entity.pdbx_description
1 polymer ?
#
loop_
_entity_poly.entity_id
_entity_poly.type
_entity_poly.pdbx_seq_one_letter_code
_entity_poly.pdbx_strand_id
1 'polypeptide(L)'
;MLKISHDHEEIEINNRLSVLPLKEVVVYPYMVFPLLVGREPSLRAIQEAMMLNKLIFLTAQKDLSQEEPTKDELYRFGVVARILQVLKLPNGLMKVLVEGLVRGKILRFMPITDHFEVKIELFEDVESDDLESQALMRKAMSLFKDYVSLNPNIPDEVLLTLESIHSAPRLAYYLAAHIRREVSVKQQILEFIDPMDQLMFIIHLLQSENQILEIEQQIDEKVRDRIQRSQRNFYLQEQMRVIQEELGEESQVNGEIGRLKERIL
;
A
#
# COMPACT_ATOMS: atom_id res chain seq x y z
N MET A 1 -13.46 1.30 -32.28
CA MET A 1 -13.38 0.67 -30.94
C MET A 1 -12.07 -0.08 -30.89
N LEU A 2 -11.48 -0.18 -29.71
CA LEU A 2 -10.26 -0.94 -29.44
C LEU A 2 -10.67 -2.27 -28.83
N LYS A 3 -10.01 -3.36 -29.19
CA LYS A 3 -10.29 -4.70 -28.65
C LYS A 3 -9.11 -5.13 -27.79
N ILE A 4 -9.39 -5.71 -26.63
CA ILE A 4 -8.38 -6.35 -25.80
C ILE A 4 -8.86 -7.74 -25.41
N SER A 5 -7.91 -8.62 -25.09
CA SER A 5 -8.17 -9.90 -24.41
C SER A 5 -7.82 -9.76 -22.93
N HIS A 6 -8.76 -10.02 -22.04
CA HIS A 6 -8.55 -10.02 -20.58
C HIS A 6 -9.20 -11.27 -20.00
N ASP A 7 -8.41 -12.17 -19.39
CA ASP A 7 -8.88 -13.46 -18.85
C ASP A 7 -9.81 -14.25 -19.80
N HIS A 8 -9.41 -14.34 -21.07
CA HIS A 8 -10.14 -15.02 -22.16
C HIS A 8 -11.47 -14.37 -22.56
N GLU A 9 -11.75 -13.16 -22.08
CA GLU A 9 -12.86 -12.31 -22.53
C GLU A 9 -12.36 -11.28 -23.55
N GLU A 10 -13.02 -11.18 -24.71
CA GLU A 10 -12.83 -10.05 -25.63
C GLU A 10 -13.64 -8.85 -25.16
N ILE A 11 -12.96 -7.75 -24.85
CA ILE A 11 -13.59 -6.52 -24.36
C ILE A 11 -13.45 -5.42 -25.42
N GLU A 12 -14.58 -4.87 -25.86
CA GLU A 12 -14.59 -3.70 -26.75
C GLU A 12 -14.57 -2.39 -25.95
N ILE A 13 -13.48 -1.66 -26.11
CA ILE A 13 -13.20 -0.41 -25.41
C ILE A 13 -13.41 0.77 -26.38
N ASN A 14 -14.26 1.73 -25.98
CA ASN A 14 -14.33 3.00 -26.68
C ASN A 14 -13.02 3.76 -26.45
N ASN A 15 -12.49 4.41 -27.50
CA ASN A 15 -11.27 5.22 -27.35
C ASN A 15 -11.51 6.52 -26.56
N ARG A 16 -12.76 6.80 -26.17
CA ARG A 16 -13.15 7.87 -25.25
C ARG A 16 -13.74 7.29 -23.99
N LEU A 17 -13.23 7.72 -22.84
CA LEU A 17 -13.70 7.30 -21.53
C LEU A 17 -13.73 8.49 -20.57
N SER A 18 -14.72 8.47 -19.68
CA SER A 18 -14.73 9.32 -18.48
C SER A 18 -13.56 8.94 -17.58
N VAL A 19 -12.95 9.94 -16.93
CA VAL A 19 -11.81 9.77 -16.04
C VAL A 19 -12.24 9.89 -14.59
N LEU A 20 -11.73 8.99 -13.76
CA LEU A 20 -11.79 9.09 -12.32
C LEU A 20 -10.37 9.34 -11.77
N PRO A 21 -10.07 10.59 -11.36
CA PRO A 21 -8.82 10.90 -10.67
C PRO A 21 -8.74 10.21 -9.32
N LEU A 22 -7.68 9.46 -9.09
CA LEU A 22 -7.39 8.77 -7.85
C LEU A 22 -6.35 9.56 -7.05
N LYS A 23 -6.63 9.79 -5.78
CA LYS A 23 -5.76 10.60 -4.93
C LYS A 23 -4.60 9.76 -4.41
N GLU A 24 -4.89 8.74 -3.61
CA GLU A 24 -3.87 8.05 -2.80
C GLU A 24 -3.47 6.68 -3.36
N VAL A 25 -4.02 6.28 -4.51
CA VAL A 25 -3.87 4.91 -5.02
C VAL A 25 -3.63 4.89 -6.51
N VAL A 26 -2.83 3.91 -6.93
CA VAL A 26 -2.66 3.50 -8.32
C VAL A 26 -3.30 2.11 -8.45
N VAL A 27 -4.23 1.98 -9.38
CA VAL A 27 -4.86 0.70 -9.72
C VAL A 27 -4.07 0.05 -10.85
N TYR A 28 -3.89 -1.26 -10.77
CA TYR A 28 -3.20 -2.06 -11.79
C TYR A 28 -4.19 -3.02 -12.48
N PRO A 29 -3.89 -3.50 -13.70
CA PRO A 29 -4.66 -4.57 -14.34
C PRO A 29 -4.82 -5.81 -13.45
N TYR A 30 -5.91 -6.55 -13.65
CA TYR A 30 -6.33 -7.77 -12.91
C TYR A 30 -6.70 -7.54 -11.44
N MET A 31 -6.48 -6.34 -10.90
CA MET A 31 -6.78 -6.04 -9.50
C MET A 31 -8.21 -5.53 -9.34
N VAL A 32 -8.91 -6.10 -8.37
CA VAL A 32 -10.21 -5.59 -7.92
C VAL A 32 -9.99 -4.66 -6.73
N PHE A 33 -10.42 -3.40 -6.85
CA PHE A 33 -10.16 -2.37 -5.85
C PHE A 33 -11.44 -1.61 -5.46
N PRO A 34 -11.72 -1.44 -4.14
CA PRO A 34 -12.82 -0.61 -3.69
C PRO A 34 -12.39 0.86 -3.63
N LEU A 35 -13.15 1.73 -4.32
CA LEU A 35 -12.95 3.17 -4.34
C LEU A 35 -14.09 3.88 -3.60
N LEU A 36 -13.74 4.87 -2.78
CA LEU A 36 -14.70 5.76 -2.14
C LEU A 36 -14.70 7.10 -2.87
N VAL A 37 -15.86 7.49 -3.39
CA VAL A 37 -16.00 8.67 -4.26
C VAL A 37 -17.05 9.62 -3.71
N GLY A 38 -16.71 10.90 -3.62
CA GLY A 38 -17.62 11.94 -3.11
C GLY A 38 -17.60 13.26 -3.87
N ARG A 39 -16.66 13.48 -4.79
CA ARG A 39 -16.55 14.73 -5.55
C ARG A 39 -17.58 14.73 -6.68
N GLU A 40 -18.33 15.81 -6.85
CA GLU A 40 -19.38 15.93 -7.88
C GLU A 40 -18.90 15.59 -9.30
N PRO A 41 -17.73 16.07 -9.80
CA PRO A 41 -17.22 15.67 -11.12
C PRO A 41 -16.95 14.16 -11.22
N SER A 42 -16.48 13.53 -10.14
CA SER A 42 -16.20 12.10 -10.09
C SER A 42 -17.48 11.26 -10.06
N LEU A 43 -18.51 11.72 -9.32
CA LEU A 43 -19.83 11.08 -9.33
C LEU A 43 -20.46 11.14 -10.72
N ARG A 44 -20.34 12.27 -11.43
CA ARG A 44 -20.80 12.42 -12.81
C ARG A 44 -20.06 11.49 -13.78
N ALA A 45 -18.73 11.37 -13.66
CA ALA A 45 -17.94 10.44 -14.46
C ALA A 45 -18.40 8.98 -14.28
N ILE A 46 -18.70 8.56 -13.04
CA ILE A 46 -19.22 7.21 -12.76
C ILE A 46 -20.61 7.01 -13.36
N GLN A 47 -21.50 7.98 -13.23
CA GLN A 47 -22.85 7.89 -13.79
C GLN A 47 -22.82 7.76 -15.32
N GLU A 48 -21.99 8.56 -15.99
CA GLU A 48 -21.79 8.48 -17.44
C GLU A 48 -21.23 7.11 -17.86
N ALA A 49 -20.17 6.65 -17.18
CA ALA A 49 -19.59 5.33 -17.44
C ALA A 49 -20.61 4.19 -17.28
N MET A 50 -21.50 4.27 -16.28
CA MET A 50 -22.57 3.30 -16.02
C MET A 50 -23.67 3.30 -17.09
N MET A 51 -23.91 4.41 -17.79
CA MET A 51 -24.86 4.49 -18.91
C MET A 51 -24.29 3.96 -20.23
N LEU A 52 -22.96 3.89 -20.33
CA LEU A 52 -22.24 3.34 -21.48
C LEU A 52 -21.91 1.86 -21.25
N ASN A 53 -20.62 1.48 -21.29
CA ASN A 53 -20.17 0.09 -21.19
C ASN A 53 -19.64 -0.29 -19.80
N LYS A 54 -19.93 0.52 -18.76
CA LYS A 54 -19.37 0.38 -17.40
C LYS A 54 -17.83 0.45 -17.36
N LEU A 55 -17.23 1.06 -18.37
CA LEU A 55 -15.78 1.26 -18.46
C LEU A 55 -15.44 2.70 -18.05
N ILE A 56 -14.37 2.84 -17.27
CA ILE A 56 -13.88 4.12 -16.78
C ILE A 56 -12.35 4.13 -16.85
N PHE A 57 -11.76 5.31 -17.07
CA PHE A 57 -10.31 5.46 -17.04
C PHE A 57 -9.85 5.96 -15.66
N LEU A 58 -9.01 5.19 -14.99
CA LEU A 58 -8.44 5.51 -13.69
C LEU A 58 -7.05 6.09 -13.88
N THR A 59 -6.77 7.23 -13.26
CA THR A 59 -5.42 7.80 -13.24
C THR A 59 -5.14 8.48 -11.92
N ALA A 60 -3.89 8.43 -11.47
CA ALA A 60 -3.49 9.07 -10.23
C ALA A 60 -3.30 10.59 -10.38
N GLN A 61 -3.47 11.29 -9.27
CA GLN A 61 -3.10 12.71 -9.12
C GLN A 61 -1.63 12.82 -8.74
N LYS A 62 -0.94 13.84 -9.28
CA LYS A 62 0.45 14.16 -8.95
C LYS A 62 0.56 14.87 -7.60
N ASP A 63 -0.37 15.78 -7.32
CA ASP A 63 -0.39 16.56 -6.09
C ASP A 63 -1.57 16.11 -5.21
N LEU A 64 -1.25 15.54 -4.05
CA LEU A 64 -2.23 15.07 -3.06
C LEU A 64 -2.85 16.22 -2.25
N SER A 65 -2.33 17.44 -2.35
CA SER A 65 -2.94 18.59 -1.66
C SER A 65 -4.15 19.14 -2.41
N GLN A 66 -4.25 18.90 -3.72
CA GLN A 66 -5.33 19.43 -4.56
C GLN A 66 -6.63 18.64 -4.36
N GLU A 67 -7.69 19.38 -4.03
CA GLU A 67 -9.03 18.80 -3.96
C GLU A 67 -9.68 18.68 -5.33
N GLU A 68 -9.39 19.59 -6.25
CA GLU A 68 -9.92 19.56 -7.61
C GLU A 68 -8.77 19.58 -8.61
N PRO A 69 -8.29 18.39 -9.02
CA PRO A 69 -7.10 18.34 -9.84
C PRO A 69 -7.36 18.91 -11.23
N THR A 70 -6.44 19.73 -11.73
CA THR A 70 -6.44 20.17 -13.12
C THR A 70 -5.93 19.08 -14.05
N LYS A 71 -6.10 19.27 -15.38
CA LYS A 71 -5.65 18.30 -16.40
C LYS A 71 -4.15 18.01 -16.34
N ASP A 72 -3.35 18.98 -15.93
CA ASP A 72 -1.88 18.87 -15.87
C ASP A 72 -1.38 18.23 -14.56
N GLU A 73 -2.24 18.20 -13.54
CA GLU A 73 -2.00 17.55 -12.25
C GLU A 73 -2.33 16.05 -12.29
N LEU A 74 -2.85 15.53 -13.39
CA LEU A 74 -3.07 14.10 -13.59
C LEU A 74 -1.87 13.45 -14.28
N TYR A 75 -1.58 12.22 -13.87
CA TYR A 75 -0.70 11.37 -14.67
C TYR A 75 -1.34 11.05 -16.02
N ARG A 76 -0.50 10.84 -17.04
CA ARG A 76 -0.99 10.51 -18.40
C ARG A 76 -1.23 9.02 -18.53
N PHE A 77 -0.44 8.20 -17.86
CA PHE A 77 -0.68 6.77 -17.78
C PHE A 77 -1.69 6.44 -16.69
N GLY A 78 -2.52 5.45 -16.97
CA GLY A 78 -3.57 4.99 -16.10
C GLY A 78 -4.06 3.62 -16.54
N VAL A 79 -5.19 3.20 -15.99
CA VAL A 79 -5.79 1.89 -16.25
C VAL A 79 -7.23 2.07 -16.67
N VAL A 80 -7.62 1.42 -17.76
CA VAL A 80 -9.03 1.21 -18.07
C VAL A 80 -9.55 0.18 -17.10
N ALA A 81 -10.62 0.52 -16.39
CA ALA A 81 -11.24 -0.35 -15.41
C ALA A 81 -12.72 -0.56 -15.69
N ARG A 82 -13.23 -1.71 -15.30
CA ARG A 82 -14.64 -2.07 -15.33
C ARG A 82 -15.28 -1.80 -13.97
N ILE A 83 -16.42 -1.13 -13.96
CA ILE A 83 -17.21 -0.94 -12.76
C ILE A 83 -18.03 -2.20 -12.51
N LEU A 84 -17.68 -2.93 -11.45
CA LEU A 84 -18.37 -4.15 -11.04
C LEU A 84 -19.62 -3.84 -10.21
N GLN A 85 -19.49 -2.90 -9.27
CA GLN A 85 -20.57 -2.57 -8.33
C GLN A 85 -20.51 -1.10 -7.89
N VAL A 86 -21.68 -0.50 -7.70
CA VAL A 86 -21.82 0.85 -7.11
C VAL A 86 -22.79 0.75 -5.93
N LEU A 87 -22.36 1.21 -4.76
CA LEU A 87 -23.17 1.30 -3.55
C LEU A 87 -23.22 2.75 -3.08
N LYS A 88 -24.41 3.34 -3.08
CA LYS A 88 -24.63 4.68 -2.50
C LYS A 88 -24.70 4.56 -0.98
N LEU A 89 -23.90 5.36 -0.30
CA LEU A 89 -23.88 5.43 1.16
C LEU A 89 -24.82 6.55 1.65
N PRO A 90 -25.37 6.46 2.88
CA PRO A 90 -26.30 7.45 3.43
C PRO A 90 -25.73 8.86 3.55
N ASN A 91 -24.40 9.00 3.59
CA ASN A 91 -23.69 10.26 3.69
C ASN A 91 -23.45 10.96 2.34
N GLY A 92 -24.03 10.44 1.25
CA GLY A 92 -23.86 10.99 -0.10
C GLY A 92 -22.63 10.48 -0.85
N LEU A 93 -21.75 9.72 -0.20
CA LEU A 93 -20.61 9.07 -0.87
C LEU A 93 -21.06 7.84 -1.67
N MET A 94 -20.27 7.46 -2.67
CA MET A 94 -20.43 6.20 -3.40
C MET A 94 -19.21 5.30 -3.16
N LYS A 95 -19.47 4.07 -2.72
CA LYS A 95 -18.47 3.00 -2.74
C LYS A 95 -18.58 2.28 -4.08
N VAL A 96 -17.51 2.30 -4.87
CA VAL A 96 -17.45 1.70 -6.19
C VAL A 96 -16.42 0.59 -6.18
N LEU A 97 -16.80 -0.61 -6.63
CA LEU A 97 -15.87 -1.70 -6.84
C LEU A 97 -15.48 -1.72 -8.32
N VAL A 98 -14.18 -1.62 -8.59
CA VAL A 98 -13.64 -1.63 -9.95
C VAL A 98 -12.65 -2.76 -10.15
N GLU A 99 -12.56 -3.26 -11.38
CA GLU A 99 -11.56 -4.22 -11.84
C GLU A 99 -10.68 -3.54 -12.88
N GLY A 100 -9.37 -3.50 -12.66
CA GLY A 100 -8.43 -3.00 -13.67
C GLY A 100 -8.31 -3.99 -14.83
N LEU A 101 -8.44 -3.52 -16.08
CA LEU A 101 -8.41 -4.38 -17.26
C LEU A 101 -7.08 -4.26 -18.02
N VAL A 102 -6.72 -3.05 -18.40
CA VAL A 102 -5.57 -2.80 -19.28
C VAL A 102 -5.00 -1.42 -19.03
N ARG A 103 -3.70 -1.27 -19.28
CA ARG A 103 -3.04 0.04 -19.21
C ARG A 103 -3.42 0.90 -20.39
N GLY A 104 -3.48 2.21 -20.15
CA GLY A 104 -3.69 3.17 -21.21
C GLY A 104 -3.00 4.50 -20.93
N LYS A 105 -2.78 5.26 -22.00
CA LYS A 105 -2.20 6.60 -21.96
C LYS A 105 -3.19 7.62 -22.51
N ILE A 106 -3.37 8.71 -21.79
CA ILE A 106 -4.16 9.86 -22.23
C ILE A 106 -3.44 10.54 -23.40
N LEU A 107 -4.06 10.50 -24.57
CA LEU A 107 -3.62 11.26 -25.75
C LEU A 107 -4.08 12.72 -25.65
N ARG A 108 -5.33 12.96 -25.27
CA ARG A 108 -5.88 14.30 -25.07
C ARG A 108 -7.12 14.31 -24.19
N PHE A 109 -7.38 15.44 -23.56
CA PHE A 109 -8.63 15.72 -22.87
C PHE A 109 -9.67 16.28 -23.84
N MET A 110 -10.92 15.86 -23.68
CA MET A 110 -12.06 16.34 -24.45
C MET A 110 -12.60 17.65 -23.86
N PRO A 111 -13.26 18.50 -24.65
CA PRO A 111 -13.83 19.76 -24.19
C PRO A 111 -15.19 19.54 -23.52
N ILE A 112 -15.19 18.91 -22.34
CA ILE A 112 -16.36 18.72 -21.47
C ILE A 112 -16.11 19.47 -20.15
N THR A 113 -17.17 20.06 -19.58
CA THR A 113 -17.10 20.91 -18.38
C THR A 113 -17.45 20.19 -17.09
N ASP A 114 -18.24 19.12 -17.17
CA ASP A 114 -18.86 18.50 -15.98
C ASP A 114 -18.00 17.43 -15.31
N HIS A 115 -17.12 16.80 -16.08
CA HIS A 115 -16.13 15.84 -15.64
C HIS A 115 -15.03 15.72 -16.70
N PHE A 116 -13.95 15.01 -16.39
CA PHE A 116 -12.91 14.72 -17.37
C PHE A 116 -13.33 13.57 -18.29
N GLU A 117 -13.26 13.81 -19.59
CA GLU A 117 -13.30 12.76 -20.62
C GLU A 117 -12.00 12.85 -21.42
N VAL A 118 -11.44 11.70 -21.79
CA VAL A 118 -10.15 11.61 -22.49
C VAL A 118 -10.24 10.71 -23.69
N LYS A 119 -9.42 10.99 -24.70
CA LYS A 119 -9.05 10.01 -25.72
C LYS A 119 -7.82 9.25 -25.25
N ILE A 120 -7.86 7.91 -25.28
CA ILE A 120 -6.75 7.05 -24.83
C ILE A 120 -6.14 6.22 -25.96
N GLU A 121 -4.91 5.81 -25.73
CA GLU A 121 -4.19 4.72 -26.39
C GLU A 121 -4.03 3.58 -25.39
N LEU A 122 -4.23 2.33 -25.83
CA LEU A 122 -4.10 1.15 -24.96
C LEU A 122 -2.72 0.52 -25.12
N PHE A 123 -2.22 -0.04 -24.03
CA PHE A 123 -0.96 -0.77 -23.98
C PHE A 123 -1.27 -2.19 -23.49
N GLU A 124 -1.23 -3.14 -24.42
CA GLU A 124 -1.31 -4.55 -24.10
C GLU A 124 0.04 -5.05 -23.60
N ASP A 125 -0.01 -6.01 -22.69
CA ASP A 125 1.18 -6.60 -22.13
C ASP A 125 1.78 -7.61 -23.09
N VAL A 126 3.10 -7.52 -23.28
CA VAL A 126 3.84 -8.53 -24.02
C VAL A 126 4.30 -9.58 -23.03
N GLU A 127 3.81 -10.81 -23.17
CA GLU A 127 4.32 -11.92 -22.38
C GLU A 127 5.69 -12.36 -22.90
N SER A 128 6.61 -12.61 -21.97
CA SER A 128 7.87 -13.31 -22.25
C SER A 128 7.97 -14.53 -21.34
N ASP A 129 8.29 -15.67 -21.94
CA ASP A 129 8.54 -16.95 -21.24
C ASP A 129 9.98 -17.44 -21.51
N ASP A 130 10.92 -16.51 -21.68
CA ASP A 130 12.33 -16.86 -21.73
C ASP A 130 12.90 -17.17 -20.32
N LEU A 131 14.09 -17.76 -20.30
CA LEU A 131 14.77 -18.13 -19.06
C LEU A 131 15.06 -16.92 -18.16
N GLU A 132 15.24 -15.73 -18.74
CA GLU A 132 15.52 -14.50 -18.01
C GLU A 132 14.27 -14.02 -17.26
N SER A 133 13.11 -13.99 -17.94
CA SER A 133 11.79 -13.75 -17.37
C SER A 133 11.53 -14.68 -16.19
N GLN A 134 11.73 -15.99 -16.37
CA GLN A 134 11.54 -16.95 -15.29
C GLN A 134 12.47 -16.70 -14.09
N ALA A 135 13.72 -16.31 -14.33
CA ALA A 135 14.68 -15.98 -13.27
C ALA A 135 14.27 -14.70 -12.51
N LEU A 136 13.87 -13.65 -13.23
CA LEU A 136 13.38 -12.40 -12.65
C LEU A 136 12.12 -12.64 -11.81
N MET A 137 11.16 -13.39 -12.33
CA MET A 137 9.93 -13.74 -11.60
C MET A 137 10.25 -14.48 -10.30
N ARG A 138 11.10 -15.51 -10.33
CA ARG A 138 11.50 -16.24 -9.11
C ARG A 138 12.18 -15.31 -8.10
N LYS A 139 13.05 -14.41 -8.56
CA LYS A 139 13.75 -13.47 -7.69
C LYS A 139 12.77 -12.48 -7.04
N ALA A 140 11.85 -11.91 -7.82
CA ALA A 140 10.84 -10.99 -7.35
C ALA A 140 9.90 -11.66 -6.33
N MET A 141 9.44 -12.89 -6.60
CA MET A 141 8.62 -13.67 -5.67
C MET A 141 9.34 -13.95 -4.36
N SER A 142 10.62 -14.34 -4.40
CA SER A 142 11.41 -14.58 -3.19
C SER A 142 11.53 -13.32 -2.34
N LEU A 143 11.91 -12.19 -2.94
CA LEU A 143 12.05 -10.93 -2.21
C LEU A 143 10.72 -10.44 -1.65
N PHE A 144 9.62 -10.69 -2.36
CA PHE A 144 8.28 -10.34 -1.87
C PHE A 144 7.82 -11.23 -0.71
N LYS A 145 8.17 -12.52 -0.71
CA LYS A 145 7.94 -13.40 0.44
C LYS A 145 8.67 -12.87 1.68
N ASP A 146 9.92 -12.47 1.53
CA ASP A 146 10.69 -11.85 2.61
C ASP A 146 10.01 -10.54 3.07
N TYR A 147 9.59 -9.69 2.12
CA TYR A 147 8.90 -8.42 2.40
C TYR A 147 7.61 -8.61 3.22
N VAL A 148 6.77 -9.58 2.86
CA VAL A 148 5.54 -9.89 3.60
C VAL A 148 5.88 -10.39 5.00
N SER A 149 6.88 -11.27 5.14
CA SER A 149 7.28 -11.81 6.45
C SER A 149 7.84 -10.75 7.41
N LEU A 150 8.50 -9.72 6.88
CA LEU A 150 9.06 -8.61 7.64
C LEU A 150 8.02 -7.51 7.92
N ASN A 151 6.93 -7.45 7.17
CA ASN A 151 5.92 -6.40 7.27
C ASN A 151 4.60 -6.93 7.85
N PRO A 152 4.35 -6.78 9.16
CA PRO A 152 3.17 -7.34 9.82
C PRO A 152 1.85 -6.70 9.37
N ASN A 153 1.90 -5.63 8.57
CA ASN A 153 0.70 -4.99 8.05
C ASN A 153 0.19 -5.62 6.75
N ILE A 154 0.92 -6.57 6.17
CA ILE A 154 0.51 -7.27 4.95
C ILE A 154 0.06 -8.68 5.36
N PRO A 155 -1.18 -9.08 5.04
CA PRO A 155 -1.66 -10.42 5.38
C PRO A 155 -0.92 -11.52 4.60
N ASP A 156 -0.62 -12.64 5.26
CA ASP A 156 0.07 -13.79 4.65
C ASP A 156 -0.74 -14.42 3.50
N GLU A 157 -2.06 -14.23 3.47
CA GLU A 157 -2.94 -14.73 2.39
C GLU A 157 -2.54 -14.18 1.01
N VAL A 158 -1.87 -13.03 0.97
CA VAL A 158 -1.33 -12.44 -0.27
C VAL A 158 -0.30 -13.37 -0.92
N LEU A 159 0.39 -14.23 -0.16
CA LEU A 159 1.36 -15.19 -0.69
C LEU A 159 0.71 -16.38 -1.41
N LEU A 160 -0.54 -16.73 -1.06
CA LEU A 160 -1.24 -17.86 -1.68
C LEU A 160 -1.53 -17.60 -3.17
N THR A 161 -2.00 -16.39 -3.49
CA THR A 161 -2.26 -15.98 -4.88
C THR A 161 -0.97 -15.90 -5.70
N LEU A 162 0.15 -15.50 -5.07
CA LEU A 162 1.44 -15.32 -5.73
C LEU A 162 1.91 -16.58 -6.45
N GLU A 163 1.66 -17.77 -5.86
CA GLU A 163 2.11 -19.05 -6.40
C GLU A 163 1.36 -19.50 -7.66
N SER A 164 0.17 -18.93 -7.88
CA SER A 164 -0.67 -19.21 -9.07
C SER A 164 -0.36 -18.31 -10.27
N ILE A 165 0.49 -17.30 -10.11
CA ILE A 165 0.80 -16.32 -11.16
C ILE A 165 1.98 -16.80 -11.99
N HIS A 166 1.72 -17.11 -13.27
CA HIS A 166 2.74 -17.59 -14.22
C HIS A 166 3.10 -16.59 -15.33
N SER A 167 2.51 -15.39 -15.29
CA SER A 167 2.76 -14.32 -16.27
C SER A 167 3.54 -13.18 -15.62
N ALA A 168 4.66 -12.78 -16.22
CA ALA A 168 5.52 -11.70 -15.71
C ALA A 168 4.79 -10.36 -15.54
N PRO A 169 4.02 -9.84 -16.53
CA PRO A 169 3.22 -8.63 -16.34
C PRO A 169 2.24 -8.76 -15.17
N ARG A 170 1.51 -9.88 -15.09
CA ARG A 170 0.56 -10.12 -13.98
C ARG A 170 1.26 -10.13 -12.63
N LEU A 171 2.43 -10.76 -12.54
CA LEU A 171 3.23 -10.79 -11.33
C LEU A 171 3.64 -9.37 -10.93
N ALA A 172 4.16 -8.59 -11.87
CA ALA A 172 4.59 -7.23 -11.60
C ALA A 172 3.44 -6.35 -11.07
N TYR A 173 2.25 -6.42 -11.66
CA TYR A 173 1.06 -5.73 -11.14
C TYR A 173 0.65 -6.17 -9.75
N TYR A 174 0.65 -7.49 -9.52
CA TYR A 174 0.28 -8.05 -8.23
C TYR A 174 1.22 -7.58 -7.12
N LEU A 175 2.53 -7.62 -7.38
CA LEU A 175 3.55 -7.12 -6.46
C LEU A 175 3.38 -5.62 -6.22
N ALA A 176 3.25 -4.82 -7.28
CA ALA A 176 3.11 -3.37 -7.20
C ALA A 176 1.88 -2.92 -6.41
N ALA A 177 0.77 -3.66 -6.52
CA ALA A 177 -0.45 -3.39 -5.77
C ALA A 177 -0.24 -3.54 -4.24
N HIS A 178 0.57 -4.50 -3.81
CA HIS A 178 0.77 -4.83 -2.40
C HIS A 178 1.99 -4.14 -1.75
N ILE A 179 2.94 -3.65 -2.54
CA ILE A 179 4.07 -2.86 -2.04
C ILE A 179 3.55 -1.52 -1.47
N ARG A 180 3.95 -1.16 -0.24
CA ARG A 180 3.55 0.09 0.43
C ARG A 180 4.53 1.22 0.13
N ARG A 181 4.34 1.89 -1.00
CA ARG A 181 5.12 3.06 -1.41
C ARG A 181 4.21 4.20 -1.85
N GLU A 182 4.80 5.39 -1.90
CA GLU A 182 4.15 6.60 -2.42
C GLU A 182 3.63 6.43 -3.86
N VAL A 183 2.59 7.20 -4.19
CA VAL A 183 1.91 7.16 -5.50
C VAL A 183 2.89 7.38 -6.65
N SER A 184 3.87 8.26 -6.49
CA SER A 184 4.89 8.55 -7.52
C SER A 184 5.67 7.30 -7.93
N VAL A 185 6.14 6.50 -6.96
CA VAL A 185 6.86 5.24 -7.21
C VAL A 185 5.93 4.19 -7.81
N LYS A 186 4.70 4.05 -7.29
CA LYS A 186 3.70 3.14 -7.87
C LYS A 186 3.36 3.49 -9.31
N GLN A 187 3.26 4.77 -9.60
CA GLN A 187 2.99 5.28 -10.93
C GLN A 187 4.16 4.99 -11.88
N GLN A 188 5.41 5.13 -11.43
CA GLN A 188 6.58 4.71 -12.21
C GLN A 188 6.49 3.22 -12.61
N ILE A 189 6.08 2.35 -11.68
CA ILE A 189 5.87 0.93 -11.98
C ILE A 189 4.84 0.76 -13.10
N LEU A 190 3.72 1.48 -13.05
CA LEU A 190 2.66 1.40 -14.08
C LEU A 190 3.16 1.83 -15.47
N GLU A 191 4.09 2.79 -15.52
CA GLU A 191 4.59 3.43 -16.74
C GLU A 191 5.65 2.62 -17.51
N PHE A 192 6.27 1.60 -16.90
CA PHE A 192 7.20 0.71 -17.61
C PHE A 192 6.48 -0.11 -18.66
N ILE A 193 6.79 0.09 -19.94
CA ILE A 193 6.15 -0.67 -21.03
C ILE A 193 6.57 -2.14 -21.00
N ASP A 194 7.88 -2.40 -20.84
CA ASP A 194 8.44 -3.74 -20.76
C ASP A 194 8.24 -4.35 -19.36
N PRO A 195 7.57 -5.51 -19.25
CA PRO A 195 7.41 -6.22 -17.98
C PRO A 195 8.73 -6.62 -17.32
N MET A 196 9.81 -6.84 -18.08
CA MET A 196 11.12 -7.18 -17.52
C MET A 196 11.73 -5.98 -16.78
N ASP A 197 11.70 -4.81 -17.39
CA ASP A 197 12.10 -3.56 -16.75
C ASP A 197 11.26 -3.28 -15.50
N GLN A 198 9.95 -3.54 -15.60
CA GLN A 198 9.02 -3.41 -14.49
C GLN A 198 9.41 -4.34 -13.32
N LEU A 199 9.69 -5.62 -13.59
CA LEU A 199 10.12 -6.58 -12.57
C LEU A 199 11.48 -6.22 -11.99
N MET A 200 12.44 -5.78 -12.80
CA MET A 200 13.76 -5.33 -12.33
C MET A 200 13.63 -4.15 -11.37
N PHE A 201 12.78 -3.17 -11.70
CA PHE A 201 12.51 -2.03 -10.82
C PHE A 201 11.88 -2.48 -9.49
N ILE A 202 10.89 -3.38 -9.54
CA ILE A 202 10.25 -3.94 -8.34
C ILE A 202 11.26 -4.72 -7.49
N ILE A 203 12.14 -5.50 -8.10
CA ILE A 203 13.21 -6.24 -7.40
C ILE A 203 14.12 -5.27 -6.64
N HIS A 204 14.59 -4.21 -7.30
CA HIS A 204 15.43 -3.21 -6.67
C HIS A 204 14.72 -2.53 -5.48
N LEU A 205 13.44 -2.18 -5.67
CA LEU A 205 12.61 -1.60 -4.63
C LEU A 205 12.44 -2.54 -3.42
N LEU A 206 12.10 -3.80 -3.66
CA LEU A 206 11.93 -4.80 -2.59
C LEU A 206 13.24 -5.07 -1.85
N GLN A 207 14.38 -5.10 -2.54
CA GLN A 207 15.69 -5.25 -1.89
C GLN A 207 15.96 -4.11 -0.91
N SER A 208 15.75 -2.87 -1.34
CA SER A 208 15.94 -1.71 -0.47
C SER A 208 14.96 -1.72 0.70
N GLU A 209 13.70 -2.07 0.45
CA GLU A 209 12.65 -2.05 1.47
C GLU A 209 12.85 -3.14 2.53
N ASN A 210 13.24 -4.35 2.12
CA ASN A 210 13.57 -5.44 3.06
C ASN A 210 14.75 -5.06 3.96
N GLN A 211 15.80 -4.42 3.41
CA GLN A 211 16.92 -3.94 4.20
C GLN A 211 16.50 -2.90 5.26
N ILE A 212 15.59 -2.00 4.90
CA ILE A 212 15.05 -1.00 5.85
C ILE A 212 14.27 -1.71 6.96
N LEU A 213 13.36 -2.62 6.60
CA LEU A 213 12.54 -3.37 7.56
C LEU A 213 13.39 -4.21 8.52
N GLU A 214 14.45 -4.86 8.02
CA GLU A 214 15.40 -5.59 8.87
C GLU A 214 16.09 -4.67 9.89
N ILE A 215 16.52 -3.48 9.47
CA ILE A 215 17.14 -2.49 10.36
C ILE A 215 16.12 -1.97 11.39
N GLU A 216 14.89 -1.68 10.98
CA GLU A 216 13.80 -1.25 11.86
C GLU A 216 13.51 -2.30 12.94
N GLN A 217 13.40 -3.58 12.54
CA GLN A 217 13.21 -4.68 13.48
C GLN A 217 14.36 -4.77 14.50
N GLN A 218 15.62 -4.64 14.06
CA GLN A 218 16.77 -4.62 14.97
C GLN A 218 16.76 -3.43 15.93
N ILE A 219 16.26 -2.26 15.49
CA ILE A 219 16.10 -1.09 16.34
C ILE A 219 15.02 -1.36 17.40
N ASP A 220 13.87 -1.90 17.00
CA ASP A 220 12.77 -2.22 17.90
C ASP A 220 13.16 -3.25 18.98
N GLU A 221 13.93 -4.27 18.60
CA GLU A 221 14.50 -5.24 19.54
C GLU A 221 15.41 -4.57 20.57
N LYS A 222 16.34 -3.71 20.12
CA LYS A 222 17.25 -2.96 21.02
C LYS A 222 16.49 -2.01 21.95
N VAL A 223 15.44 -1.36 21.47
CA VAL A 223 14.58 -0.48 22.28
C VAL A 223 13.84 -1.31 23.33
N ARG A 224 13.25 -2.44 22.94
CA ARG A 224 12.55 -3.36 23.84
C ARG A 224 13.47 -3.87 24.96
N ASP A 225 14.68 -4.31 24.61
CA ASP A 225 15.69 -4.76 25.57
C ASP A 225 16.07 -3.66 26.57
N ARG A 226 16.23 -2.42 26.10
CA ARG A 226 16.57 -1.28 26.96
C ARG A 226 15.43 -0.98 27.94
N ILE A 227 14.18 -1.01 27.48
CA ILE A 227 12.99 -0.79 28.32
C ILE A 227 12.89 -1.89 29.38
N GLN A 228 13.04 -3.16 29.00
CA GLN A 228 12.97 -4.29 29.94
C GLN A 228 14.05 -4.19 31.03
N ARG A 229 15.29 -3.83 30.66
CA ARG A 229 16.38 -3.60 31.63
C ARG A 229 16.05 -2.43 32.57
N SER A 230 15.52 -1.34 32.04
CA SER A 230 15.14 -0.16 32.85
C SER A 230 14.01 -0.48 33.83
N GLN A 231 12.96 -1.17 33.39
CA GLN A 231 11.87 -1.61 34.27
C GLN A 231 12.36 -2.56 35.36
N ARG A 232 13.23 -3.52 35.00
CA ARG A 232 13.83 -4.44 35.98
C ARG A 232 14.66 -3.69 37.02
N ASN A 233 15.49 -2.73 36.60
CA ASN A 233 16.30 -1.93 37.51
C ASN A 233 15.44 -1.07 38.44
N PHE A 234 14.41 -0.42 37.90
CA PHE A 234 13.45 0.36 38.70
C PHE A 234 12.76 -0.51 39.75
N TYR A 235 12.27 -1.68 39.36
CA TYR A 235 11.63 -2.63 40.27
C TYR A 235 12.58 -3.09 41.39
N LEU A 236 13.82 -3.44 41.05
CA LEU A 236 14.83 -3.85 42.04
C LEU A 236 15.19 -2.71 43.00
N GLN A 237 15.27 -1.46 42.51
CA GLN A 237 15.52 -0.30 43.34
C GLN A 237 14.38 -0.06 44.34
N GLU A 238 13.13 -0.20 43.91
CA GLU A 238 11.98 -0.04 44.80
C GLU A 238 11.90 -1.16 45.84
N GLN A 239 12.20 -2.41 45.45
CA GLN A 239 12.31 -3.52 46.42
C GLN A 239 13.37 -3.27 47.48
N MET A 240 14.56 -2.79 47.08
CA MET A 240 15.63 -2.45 48.01
C MET A 240 15.23 -1.34 48.97
N ARG A 241 14.50 -0.33 48.48
CA ARG A 241 13.99 0.76 49.31
C ARG A 241 12.99 0.26 50.35
N VAL A 242 12.02 -0.57 49.96
CA VAL A 242 11.05 -1.16 50.90
C VAL A 242 11.75 -2.01 51.96
N ILE A 243 12.72 -2.85 51.58
CA ILE A 243 13.50 -3.64 52.54
C ILE A 243 14.26 -2.74 53.53
N GLN A 244 14.85 -1.63 53.05
CA GLN A 244 15.55 -0.68 53.91
C GLN A 244 14.61 0.07 54.86
N GLU A 245 13.38 0.39 54.43
CA GLU A 245 12.35 0.99 55.28
C GLU A 245 11.90 -0.01 56.36
N GLU A 246 11.61 -1.27 56.02
CA GLU A 246 11.24 -2.33 56.97
C GLU A 246 12.37 -2.64 57.99
N LEU A 247 13.63 -2.76 57.53
CA LEU A 247 14.80 -2.95 58.41
C LEU A 247 15.14 -1.68 59.23
N GLY A 248 14.81 -0.50 58.69
CA GLY A 248 14.95 0.81 59.33
C GLY A 248 13.93 1.01 60.46
N GLU A 249 12.73 0.46 60.31
CA GLU A 249 11.71 0.41 61.36
C GLU A 249 12.08 -0.61 62.46
N GLU A 250 12.75 -1.72 62.14
CA GLU A 250 13.32 -2.61 63.16
C GLU A 250 14.45 -1.97 63.98
N SER A 251 15.14 -0.96 63.46
CA SER A 251 16.18 -0.23 64.20
C SER A 251 15.63 0.82 65.17
N GLN A 252 14.32 1.17 65.12
CA GLN A 252 13.68 1.92 66.21
C GLN A 252 13.40 1.06 67.44
N VAL A 253 13.37 -0.27 67.34
CA VAL A 253 13.26 -1.18 68.50
C VAL A 253 14.59 -1.29 69.26
N ASN A 254 15.74 -1.03 68.61
CA ASN A 254 17.05 -0.99 69.28
C ASN A 254 17.38 0.38 69.92
N GLY A 255 16.51 1.38 69.76
CA GLY A 255 16.67 2.72 70.37
C GLY A 255 16.47 2.77 71.89
N GLU A 256 15.91 1.72 72.51
CA GLU A 256 15.79 1.65 73.98
C GLU A 256 17.04 1.13 74.68
N ILE A 257 17.91 0.35 74.00
CA ILE A 257 19.15 -0.16 74.60
C ILE A 257 20.21 0.95 74.75
N GLY A 258 20.15 2.00 73.92
CA GLY A 258 21.00 3.19 74.06
C GLY A 258 20.57 4.11 75.21
N ARG A 259 19.27 4.20 75.51
CA ARG A 259 18.73 5.10 76.55
C ARG A 259 18.87 4.55 77.97
N LEU A 260 19.11 3.25 78.14
CA LEU A 260 19.35 2.66 79.48
C LEU A 260 20.79 2.83 79.98
N LYS A 261 21.77 3.19 79.13
CA LYS A 261 23.16 3.43 79.56
C LYS A 261 23.43 4.84 80.10
N GLU A 262 22.60 5.82 79.77
CA GLU A 262 22.71 7.20 80.31
C GLU A 262 22.07 7.37 81.68
N ARG A 263 21.39 6.35 82.22
CA ARG A 263 20.72 6.42 83.53
C ARG A 263 21.49 5.75 84.67
N ILE A 264 22.73 5.30 84.43
CA ILE A 264 23.60 4.63 85.42
C ILE A 264 24.98 5.34 85.58
N LEU A 265 25.17 6.53 85.01
CA LEU A 265 26.29 7.42 85.34
C LEU A 265 25.81 8.67 86.08
#